data_AF-A0A7J9GPG0-F1
#
_entry.id   AF-A0A7J9GPG0-F1
#
_cell.length_a   1.000
_cell.length_b   1.000
_cell.length_c   1.000
_cell.angle_alpha   90.00
_cell.angle_beta   90.00
_cell.angle_gamma   90.00
#
_symmetry.space_group_name_H-M   'P 1'
#
loop_
_entity.id
_entity.type
_entity.pdbx_description
1 polymer ?
#
loop_
_entity_poly.entity_id
_entity_poly.type
_entity_poly.pdbx_seq_one_letter_code
_entity_poly.pdbx_strand_id
1 'polypeptide(L)'
;MSSSPYMMMFGVAEILLSQIPDFDQIWWLSILAAVMSFTYSGIGLALGIAKVIAGIGTFRGSLTGISLGTVTPAQKIWRSFRALGDIAFAYSFSMILIEIQDTVKSPPAEAKTMKKATKLSIAITTAFYMLCGCMGYASFGDFAPDNLLTGFGFYNPFWLLDIANAAIVIHLVGAYQVFCQPIFTFVEKWASQRWPESKTITKELKIPMPIRGFRPYKLNLFRSVWRTAFVMLTTVISMLLPFFGDVVGILGAFGFWPLTVYFPVEMYIEQKKISKWSSRWICLKMLSMGCLMISILAGTGSIAGVILDLKVYKPFKTTY
;
A
#
# COMPACT_ATOMS: atom_id res chain seq x y z
N MET A 1 -3.37 -6.98 24.72
CA MET A 1 -1.90 -6.84 24.54
C MET A 1 -1.65 -5.69 23.57
N SER A 2 -0.66 -4.82 23.80
CA SER A 2 -0.37 -3.75 22.83
C SER A 2 0.24 -4.36 21.56
N SER A 3 -0.15 -3.85 20.39
CA SER A 3 0.43 -4.27 19.10
C SER A 3 1.83 -3.70 18.85
N SER A 4 2.29 -2.81 19.74
CA SER A 4 3.58 -2.11 19.68
C SER A 4 4.80 -3.03 19.55
N PRO A 5 4.94 -4.17 20.27
CA PRO A 5 6.10 -5.05 20.11
C PRO A 5 6.21 -5.65 18.70
N TYR A 6 5.10 -6.05 18.10
CA TYR A 6 5.07 -6.61 16.74
C TYR A 6 5.46 -5.56 15.69
N MET A 7 4.98 -4.32 15.84
CA MET A 7 5.38 -3.21 14.96
C MET A 7 6.87 -2.88 15.08
N MET A 8 7.43 -2.91 16.29
CA MET A 8 8.87 -2.71 16.50
C MET A 8 9.69 -3.84 15.86
N MET A 9 9.27 -5.10 16.00
CA MET A 9 9.93 -6.24 15.33
C MET A 9 9.91 -6.09 13.81
N PHE A 10 8.78 -5.68 13.24
CA PHE A 10 8.67 -5.37 11.81
C PHE A 10 9.64 -4.25 11.41
N GLY A 11 9.66 -3.13 12.15
CA GLY A 11 10.60 -2.03 11.93
C GLY A 11 12.07 -2.45 11.99
N VAL A 12 12.44 -3.33 12.93
CA VAL A 12 13.81 -3.89 13.01
C VAL A 12 14.15 -4.70 11.76
N ALA A 13 13.24 -5.55 11.28
CA ALA A 13 13.44 -6.28 10.04
C ALA A 13 13.63 -5.33 8.84
N GLU A 14 12.81 -4.28 8.76
CA GLU A 14 12.93 -3.25 7.72
C GLU A 14 14.23 -2.45 7.81
N ILE A 15 14.75 -2.16 9.00
CA ILE A 15 16.06 -1.49 9.15
C ILE A 15 17.15 -2.34 8.51
N LEU A 16 17.16 -3.65 8.78
CA LEU A 16 18.15 -4.58 8.26
C LEU A 16 18.06 -4.71 6.74
N LEU A 17 16.86 -4.91 6.20
CA LEU A 17 16.63 -5.07 4.76
C LEU A 17 16.87 -3.77 3.98
N SER A 18 16.53 -2.62 4.58
CA SER A 18 16.78 -1.31 3.96
C SER A 18 18.26 -0.99 3.79
N GLN A 19 19.18 -1.73 4.43
CA GLN A 19 20.62 -1.57 4.20
C GLN A 19 21.10 -2.19 2.87
N ILE A 20 20.23 -2.93 2.16
CA ILE A 20 20.52 -3.47 0.83
C ILE A 20 20.53 -2.31 -0.18
N PRO A 21 21.61 -2.13 -0.98
CA PRO A 21 21.82 -0.90 -1.72
C PRO A 21 20.82 -0.62 -2.85
N ASP A 22 20.45 -1.63 -3.63
CA ASP A 22 19.78 -1.45 -4.93
C ASP A 22 18.59 -2.40 -5.14
N PHE A 23 17.61 -1.94 -5.92
CA PHE A 23 16.36 -2.64 -6.23
C PHE A 23 16.57 -3.91 -7.07
N ASP A 24 17.58 -3.92 -7.95
CA ASP A 24 17.95 -5.07 -8.76
C ASP A 24 18.44 -6.26 -7.91
N GLN A 25 18.96 -6.00 -6.71
CA GLN A 25 19.39 -7.05 -5.77
C GLN A 25 18.21 -7.63 -4.99
N ILE A 26 17.03 -7.00 -5.07
CA ILE A 26 15.81 -7.32 -4.32
C ILE A 26 14.74 -7.98 -5.22
N TRP A 27 15.04 -8.24 -6.49
CA TRP A 27 14.09 -8.85 -7.45
C TRP A 27 13.41 -10.13 -6.94
N TRP A 28 14.15 -10.96 -6.21
CA TRP A 28 13.64 -12.20 -5.62
C TRP A 28 12.61 -11.93 -4.51
N LEU A 29 12.80 -10.84 -3.76
CA LEU A 29 11.87 -10.42 -2.70
C LEU A 29 10.56 -9.93 -3.31
N SER A 30 10.60 -9.26 -4.47
CA SER A 30 9.39 -8.87 -5.20
C SER A 30 8.59 -10.08 -5.69
N ILE A 31 9.26 -11.15 -6.16
CA ILE A 31 8.60 -12.40 -6.53
C ILE A 31 7.98 -13.06 -5.29
N LEU A 32 8.75 -13.17 -4.20
CA LEU A 32 8.27 -13.73 -2.95
C LEU A 32 7.04 -12.97 -2.43
N ALA A 33 7.10 -11.64 -2.42
CA ALA A 33 5.99 -10.79 -2.00
C ALA A 33 4.77 -10.98 -2.90
N ALA A 34 4.93 -11.11 -4.22
CA ALA A 34 3.82 -11.38 -5.13
C ALA A 34 3.16 -12.75 -4.83
N VAL A 35 3.96 -13.82 -4.66
CA VAL A 35 3.44 -15.15 -4.30
C VAL A 35 2.66 -15.08 -2.98
N MET A 36 3.23 -14.46 -1.96
CA MET A 36 2.56 -14.29 -0.66
C MET A 36 1.28 -13.48 -0.77
N SER A 37 1.23 -12.48 -1.67
CA SER A 37 0.02 -11.71 -1.96
C SER A 37 -1.12 -12.58 -2.46
N PHE A 38 -0.84 -13.45 -3.45
CA PHE A 38 -1.81 -14.43 -3.93
C PHE A 38 -2.18 -15.45 -2.87
N THR A 39 -1.23 -15.87 -2.03
CA THR A 39 -1.50 -16.83 -0.94
C THR A 39 -2.50 -16.27 0.07
N TYR A 40 -2.24 -15.10 0.68
CA TYR A 40 -3.15 -14.59 1.72
C TYR A 40 -4.50 -14.16 1.15
N SER A 41 -4.53 -13.59 -0.07
CA SER A 41 -5.78 -13.16 -0.70
C SER A 41 -6.62 -14.35 -1.16
N GLY A 42 -5.99 -15.40 -1.68
CA GLY A 42 -6.63 -16.67 -2.02
C GLY A 42 -7.22 -17.36 -0.79
N ILE A 43 -6.47 -17.41 0.32
CA ILE A 43 -6.98 -17.95 1.60
C ILE A 43 -8.16 -17.12 2.10
N GLY A 44 -8.03 -15.79 2.16
CA GLY A 44 -9.10 -14.90 2.62
C GLY A 44 -10.39 -15.03 1.78
N LEU A 45 -10.24 -15.14 0.46
CA LEU A 45 -11.35 -15.40 -0.45
C LEU A 45 -11.98 -16.77 -0.19
N ALA A 46 -11.18 -17.83 -0.09
CA ALA A 46 -11.68 -19.19 0.16
C ALA A 46 -12.43 -19.28 1.50
N LEU A 47 -11.92 -18.64 2.55
CA LEU A 47 -12.58 -18.54 3.86
C LEU A 47 -13.90 -17.77 3.77
N GLY A 48 -13.94 -16.67 3.01
CA GLY A 48 -15.17 -15.93 2.72
C GLY A 48 -16.22 -16.79 2.04
N ILE A 49 -15.84 -17.47 0.95
CA ILE A 49 -16.73 -18.38 0.23
C ILE A 49 -17.24 -19.49 1.16
N ALA A 50 -16.34 -20.14 1.90
CA ALA A 50 -16.69 -21.23 2.81
C ALA A 50 -17.66 -20.77 3.91
N LYS A 51 -17.49 -19.54 4.44
CA LYS A 51 -18.38 -18.96 5.43
C LYS A 51 -19.78 -18.66 4.88
N VAL A 52 -19.86 -18.14 3.66
CA VAL A 52 -21.15 -17.92 2.97
C VAL A 52 -21.88 -19.25 2.75
N ILE A 53 -21.16 -20.29 2.30
CA ILE A 53 -21.73 -21.63 2.08
C ILE A 53 -22.19 -22.25 3.41
N ALA A 54 -21.37 -22.18 4.46
CA ALA A 54 -21.70 -22.72 5.78
C ALA A 54 -22.89 -22.00 6.45
N GLY A 55 -23.11 -20.72 6.14
CA GLY A 55 -24.25 -19.93 6.62
C GLY A 55 -25.60 -20.26 5.97
N ILE A 56 -25.77 -21.45 5.38
CA ILE A 56 -26.97 -21.87 4.62
C ILE A 56 -27.31 -20.84 3.52
N GLY A 57 -26.30 -20.28 2.86
CA GLY A 57 -26.48 -19.31 1.77
C GLY A 57 -27.12 -17.98 2.18
N THR A 58 -27.15 -17.64 3.48
CA THR A 58 -27.64 -16.33 3.92
C THR A 58 -26.56 -15.27 3.71
N PHE A 59 -26.82 -14.34 2.80
CA PHE A 59 -25.99 -13.16 2.60
C PHE A 59 -26.23 -12.18 3.76
N ARG A 60 -25.19 -11.88 4.54
CA ARG A 60 -25.29 -10.94 5.66
C ARG A 60 -25.27 -9.47 5.23
N GLY A 61 -24.76 -9.20 4.02
CA GLY A 61 -24.71 -7.85 3.45
C GLY A 61 -26.08 -7.34 3.04
N SER A 62 -26.29 -6.03 3.18
CA SER A 62 -27.48 -5.31 2.70
C SER A 62 -27.15 -4.37 1.53
N LEU A 63 -28.14 -4.02 0.71
CA LEU A 63 -27.95 -3.05 -0.39
C LEU A 63 -27.60 -1.64 0.11
N THR A 64 -28.10 -1.27 1.29
CA THR A 64 -27.92 0.09 1.85
C THR A 64 -26.66 0.22 2.72
N GLY A 65 -25.86 -0.84 2.82
CA GLY A 65 -24.72 -0.87 3.74
C GLY A 65 -25.16 -0.98 5.20
N ILE A 66 -24.30 -0.46 6.08
CA ILE A 66 -24.50 -0.49 7.53
C ILE A 66 -25.81 0.20 7.93
N SER A 67 -26.59 -0.46 8.78
CA SER A 67 -27.89 0.00 9.27
C SER A 67 -27.77 1.22 10.19
N LEU A 68 -28.76 2.14 10.13
CA LEU A 68 -28.78 3.40 10.90
C LEU A 68 -29.01 3.24 12.42
N GLY A 69 -29.03 2.00 12.94
CA GLY A 69 -28.98 1.71 14.38
C GLY A 69 -27.57 1.42 14.90
N THR A 70 -26.65 1.02 14.02
CA THR A 70 -25.26 0.69 14.38
C THR A 70 -24.37 1.92 14.34
N VAL A 71 -24.67 2.88 13.45
CA VAL A 71 -23.93 4.12 13.26
C VAL A 71 -24.87 5.29 13.03
N THR A 72 -24.43 6.49 13.41
CA THR A 72 -25.17 7.72 13.09
C THR A 72 -25.18 8.00 11.57
N PRO A 73 -26.15 8.78 11.06
CA PRO A 73 -26.17 9.18 9.65
C PRO A 73 -24.87 9.83 9.17
N ALA A 74 -24.27 10.69 10.01
CA ALA A 74 -23.00 11.35 9.69
C ALA A 74 -21.84 10.34 9.59
N GLN A 75 -21.72 9.40 10.54
CA GLN A 75 -20.71 8.34 10.47
C GLN A 75 -20.86 7.45 9.25
N LYS A 76 -22.10 7.17 8.84
CA LYS A 76 -22.36 6.42 7.60
C LYS A 76 -21.78 7.14 6.38
N ILE A 77 -22.00 8.44 6.26
CA ILE A 77 -21.44 9.28 5.19
C ILE A 77 -19.91 9.29 5.23
N TRP A 78 -19.31 9.49 6.41
CA TRP A 78 -17.85 9.49 6.55
C TRP A 78 -17.21 8.17 6.14
N ARG A 79 -17.82 7.04 6.52
CA ARG A 79 -17.37 5.71 6.10
C ARG A 79 -17.49 5.51 4.59
N SER A 80 -18.58 5.96 3.97
CA SER A 80 -18.74 5.91 2.51
C SER A 80 -17.69 6.75 1.78
N PHE A 81 -17.37 7.94 2.30
CA PHE A 81 -16.33 8.79 1.72
C PHE A 81 -14.94 8.19 1.88
N ARG A 82 -14.60 7.71 3.08
CA ARG A 82 -13.36 6.96 3.33
C ARG A 82 -13.20 5.79 2.37
N ALA A 83 -14.25 5.02 2.12
CA ALA A 83 -14.19 3.88 1.20
C ALA A 83 -13.81 4.28 -0.24
N LEU A 84 -14.16 5.49 -0.69
CA LEU A 84 -13.66 6.02 -1.97
C LEU A 84 -12.14 6.18 -1.96
N GLY A 85 -11.58 6.65 -0.84
CA GLY A 85 -10.14 6.75 -0.61
C GLY A 85 -9.46 5.38 -0.59
N ASP A 86 -10.06 4.40 0.08
CA ASP A 86 -9.54 3.03 0.13
C ASP A 86 -9.48 2.41 -1.28
N ILE A 87 -10.54 2.59 -2.07
CA ILE A 87 -10.56 2.16 -3.48
C ILE A 87 -9.50 2.91 -4.30
N ALA A 88 -9.39 4.23 -4.12
CA ALA A 88 -8.42 5.05 -4.86
C ALA A 88 -6.97 4.62 -4.55
N PHE A 89 -6.67 4.35 -3.28
CA PHE A 89 -5.37 3.84 -2.85
C PHE A 89 -5.07 2.47 -3.46
N ALA A 90 -6.06 1.58 -3.49
CA ALA A 90 -5.89 0.21 -4.00
C ALA A 90 -5.41 0.15 -5.46
N TYR A 91 -5.64 1.19 -6.26
CA TYR A 91 -5.17 1.29 -7.65
C TYR A 91 -4.00 2.24 -7.87
N SER A 92 -3.33 2.71 -6.81
CA SER A 92 -2.27 3.73 -6.88
C SER A 92 -0.87 3.16 -7.19
N PHE A 93 -0.74 2.37 -8.26
CA PHE A 93 0.55 1.81 -8.71
C PHE A 93 1.38 2.77 -9.57
N SER A 94 0.80 3.88 -10.01
CA SER A 94 1.42 4.89 -10.88
C SER A 94 2.74 5.44 -10.31
N MET A 95 2.85 5.52 -8.97
CA MET A 95 4.00 6.07 -8.25
C MET A 95 5.30 5.28 -8.41
N ILE A 96 5.21 3.99 -8.73
CA ILE A 96 6.37 3.10 -8.92
C ILE A 96 6.44 2.57 -10.35
N LEU A 97 5.51 2.98 -11.21
CA LEU A 97 5.34 2.41 -12.54
C LEU A 97 6.57 2.68 -13.42
N ILE A 98 7.16 3.86 -13.30
CA ILE A 98 8.30 4.29 -14.11
C ILE A 98 9.57 3.55 -13.66
N GLU A 99 9.75 3.40 -12.35
CA GLU A 99 10.85 2.65 -11.74
C GLU A 99 10.78 1.17 -12.15
N ILE A 100 9.60 0.56 -12.14
CA ILE A 100 9.42 -0.80 -12.66
C ILE A 100 9.74 -0.84 -14.16
N GLN A 101 9.25 0.13 -14.93
CA GLN A 101 9.47 0.17 -16.38
C GLN A 101 10.96 0.25 -16.73
N ASP A 102 11.75 1.02 -15.98
CA ASP A 102 13.20 1.19 -16.18
C ASP A 102 14.00 -0.11 -15.95
N THR A 103 13.42 -1.08 -15.24
CA THR A 103 14.04 -2.41 -15.06
C THR A 103 13.77 -3.40 -16.20
N VAL A 104 12.84 -3.08 -17.10
CA VAL A 104 12.41 -3.99 -18.17
C VAL A 104 13.44 -4.00 -19.31
N LYS A 105 13.91 -5.19 -19.68
CA LYS A 105 14.85 -5.34 -20.80
C LYS A 105 14.18 -5.01 -22.14
N SER A 106 14.89 -4.25 -22.97
CA SER A 106 14.58 -4.03 -24.39
C SER A 106 15.55 -4.84 -25.27
N PRO A 107 15.13 -5.42 -26.41
CA PRO A 107 13.80 -5.37 -27.05
C PRO A 107 12.76 -6.40 -26.52
N PRO A 108 11.44 -6.17 -26.70
CA PRO A 108 10.79 -5.00 -27.32
C PRO A 108 10.79 -3.77 -26.40
N ALA A 109 10.40 -2.60 -26.92
CA ALA A 109 10.32 -1.36 -26.14
C ALA A 109 9.55 -1.58 -24.82
N GLU A 110 10.13 -1.11 -23.71
CA GLU A 110 9.62 -1.27 -22.34
C GLU A 110 8.14 -0.93 -22.23
N ALA A 111 7.70 0.19 -22.82
CA ALA A 111 6.30 0.62 -22.83
C ALA A 111 5.33 -0.43 -23.41
N LYS A 112 5.76 -1.24 -24.40
CA LYS A 112 4.94 -2.31 -24.99
C LYS A 112 4.78 -3.48 -24.01
N THR A 113 5.86 -3.85 -23.34
CA THR A 113 5.86 -4.89 -22.30
C THR A 113 5.03 -4.43 -21.10
N MET A 114 5.27 -3.22 -20.60
CA MET A 114 4.53 -2.62 -19.49
C MET A 114 3.06 -2.48 -19.79
N LYS A 115 2.65 -2.04 -21.00
CA LYS A 115 1.23 -1.96 -21.35
C LYS A 115 0.51 -3.31 -21.24
N LYS A 116 1.17 -4.41 -21.61
CA LYS A 116 0.62 -5.76 -21.43
C LYS A 116 0.58 -6.15 -19.96
N ALA A 117 1.68 -5.95 -19.24
CA ALA A 117 1.81 -6.27 -17.83
C ALA A 117 0.77 -5.50 -16.99
N THR A 118 0.66 -4.20 -17.15
CA THR A 118 -0.32 -3.34 -16.47
C THR A 118 -1.75 -3.77 -16.77
N LYS A 119 -2.09 -4.08 -18.03
CA LYS A 119 -3.45 -4.55 -18.35
C LYS A 119 -3.79 -5.84 -17.61
N LEU A 120 -2.89 -6.82 -17.62
CA LEU A 120 -3.08 -8.09 -16.92
C LEU A 120 -3.14 -7.88 -15.41
N SER A 121 -2.22 -7.09 -14.85
CA SER A 121 -2.13 -6.80 -13.42
C SER A 121 -3.40 -6.13 -12.92
N ILE A 122 -3.90 -5.10 -13.60
CA ILE A 122 -5.16 -4.43 -13.24
C ILE A 122 -6.32 -5.42 -13.29
N ALA A 123 -6.44 -6.22 -14.35
CA ALA A 123 -7.52 -7.19 -14.48
C ALA A 123 -7.53 -8.22 -13.32
N ILE A 124 -6.37 -8.79 -13.00
CA ILE A 124 -6.23 -9.75 -11.88
C ILE A 124 -6.53 -9.06 -10.55
N THR A 125 -5.95 -7.88 -10.32
CA THR A 125 -6.11 -7.12 -9.07
C THR A 125 -7.58 -6.74 -8.85
N THR A 126 -8.26 -6.23 -9.89
CA THR A 126 -9.69 -5.94 -9.83
C THR A 126 -10.52 -7.18 -9.53
N ALA A 127 -10.22 -8.32 -10.15
CA ALA A 127 -10.93 -9.57 -9.87
C ALA A 127 -10.78 -9.98 -8.40
N PHE A 128 -9.55 -9.98 -7.87
CA PHE A 128 -9.31 -10.32 -6.46
C PHE A 128 -9.96 -9.34 -5.49
N TYR A 129 -9.86 -8.03 -5.74
CA TYR A 129 -10.47 -7.01 -4.89
C TYR A 129 -11.99 -7.11 -4.88
N MET A 130 -12.62 -7.27 -6.04
CA MET A 130 -14.06 -7.46 -6.13
C MET A 130 -14.49 -8.76 -5.44
N LEU A 131 -13.79 -9.87 -5.67
CA LEU A 131 -14.12 -11.16 -5.04
C LEU A 131 -13.96 -11.09 -3.52
N CYS A 132 -12.84 -10.58 -3.00
CA CYS A 132 -12.61 -10.45 -1.57
C CYS A 132 -13.60 -9.47 -0.93
N GLY A 133 -13.86 -8.33 -1.55
CA GLY A 133 -14.83 -7.34 -1.06
C GLY A 133 -16.25 -7.89 -1.01
N CYS A 134 -16.71 -8.50 -2.11
CA CYS A 134 -18.05 -9.09 -2.20
C CYS A 134 -18.21 -10.28 -1.24
N MET A 135 -17.25 -11.23 -1.20
CA MET A 135 -17.35 -12.40 -0.32
C MET A 135 -17.16 -12.02 1.15
N GLY A 136 -16.30 -11.05 1.45
CA GLY A 136 -16.16 -10.49 2.79
C GLY A 136 -17.46 -9.84 3.25
N TYR A 137 -18.05 -8.97 2.44
CA TYR A 137 -19.32 -8.33 2.79
C TYR A 137 -20.47 -9.34 2.86
N ALA A 138 -20.52 -10.33 1.98
CA ALA A 138 -21.48 -11.43 2.06
C ALA A 138 -21.35 -12.23 3.37
N SER A 139 -20.13 -12.45 3.84
CA SER A 139 -19.81 -13.24 5.04
C SER A 139 -20.09 -12.51 6.34
N PHE A 140 -19.91 -11.18 6.37
CA PHE A 140 -19.88 -10.39 7.61
C PHE A 140 -20.95 -9.30 7.69
N GLY A 141 -21.46 -8.83 6.56
CA GLY A 141 -22.47 -7.76 6.49
C GLY A 141 -22.00 -6.48 7.16
N ASP A 142 -22.86 -5.92 8.03
CA ASP A 142 -22.59 -4.70 8.80
C ASP A 142 -21.35 -4.78 9.72
N PHE A 143 -20.86 -5.99 9.98
CA PHE A 143 -19.68 -6.26 10.81
C PHE A 143 -18.44 -6.62 9.99
N ALA A 144 -18.43 -6.32 8.68
CA ALA A 144 -17.25 -6.53 7.85
C ALA A 144 -16.06 -5.72 8.42
N PRO A 145 -14.93 -6.38 8.74
CA PRO A 145 -13.75 -5.70 9.25
C PRO A 145 -12.96 -5.03 8.13
N ASP A 146 -12.17 -4.00 8.47
CA ASP A 146 -11.23 -3.35 7.54
C ASP A 146 -10.22 -4.34 6.94
N ASN A 147 -9.72 -5.27 7.77
CA ASN A 147 -8.91 -6.39 7.33
C ASN A 147 -9.74 -7.67 7.35
N LEU A 148 -10.04 -8.20 6.16
CA LEU A 148 -10.86 -9.39 5.96
C LEU A 148 -10.45 -10.57 6.86
N LEU A 149 -9.15 -10.83 7.02
CA LEU A 149 -8.67 -11.98 7.80
C LEU A 149 -8.99 -11.88 9.29
N THR A 150 -9.12 -10.67 9.84
CA THR A 150 -9.45 -10.49 11.26
C THR A 150 -10.85 -11.00 11.60
N GLY A 151 -11.77 -11.00 10.63
CA GLY A 151 -13.11 -11.56 10.80
C GLY A 151 -13.13 -13.09 10.95
N PHE A 152 -12.02 -13.77 10.61
CA PHE A 152 -11.89 -15.22 10.70
C PHE A 152 -11.09 -15.68 11.93
N GLY A 153 -10.83 -14.83 12.93
CA GLY A 153 -10.00 -15.14 14.10
C GLY A 153 -10.37 -16.41 14.89
N PHE A 154 -11.61 -16.90 14.76
CA PHE A 154 -12.09 -18.14 15.38
C PHE A 154 -12.41 -19.26 14.37
N TYR A 155 -11.94 -19.14 13.13
CA TYR A 155 -12.25 -20.07 12.06
C TYR A 155 -11.39 -21.35 12.19
N ASN A 156 -12.06 -22.50 12.20
CA ASN A 156 -11.41 -23.79 12.15
C ASN A 156 -11.17 -24.19 10.68
N PRO A 157 -9.93 -24.54 10.28
CA PRO A 157 -8.77 -24.74 11.13
C PRO A 157 -7.88 -23.49 11.29
N PHE A 158 -7.42 -23.22 12.52
CA PHE A 158 -6.62 -22.03 12.87
C PHE A 158 -5.28 -21.91 12.11
N TRP A 159 -4.64 -23.03 11.77
CA TRP A 159 -3.35 -23.03 11.06
C TRP A 159 -3.43 -22.34 9.69
N LEU A 160 -4.59 -22.40 9.02
CA LEU A 160 -4.76 -21.77 7.72
C LEU A 160 -4.76 -20.25 7.82
N LEU A 161 -5.34 -19.72 8.91
CA LEU A 161 -5.31 -18.30 9.23
C LEU A 161 -3.88 -17.86 9.59
N ASP A 162 -3.14 -18.67 10.34
CA ASP A 162 -1.74 -18.38 10.68
C ASP A 162 -0.84 -18.30 9.44
N ILE A 163 -1.03 -19.20 8.47
CA ILE A 163 -0.33 -19.15 7.18
C ILE A 163 -0.67 -17.85 6.43
N ALA A 164 -1.95 -17.46 6.41
CA ALA A 164 -2.37 -16.24 5.72
C ALA A 164 -1.77 -14.98 6.39
N ASN A 165 -1.75 -14.92 7.71
CA ASN A 165 -1.12 -13.83 8.46
C ASN A 165 0.40 -13.79 8.24
N ALA A 166 1.07 -14.94 8.26
CA ALA A 166 2.51 -15.02 7.95
C ALA A 166 2.80 -14.54 6.52
N ALA A 167 1.98 -14.94 5.55
CA ALA A 167 2.07 -14.46 4.17
C ALA A 167 1.87 -12.95 4.06
N ILE A 168 0.92 -12.35 4.80
CA ILE A 168 0.79 -10.88 4.86
C ILE A 168 2.08 -10.24 5.36
N VAL A 169 2.66 -10.74 6.45
CA VAL A 169 3.90 -10.15 7.01
C VAL A 169 5.03 -10.20 5.97
N ILE A 170 5.26 -11.36 5.34
CA ILE A 170 6.30 -11.52 4.31
C ILE A 170 6.02 -10.62 3.09
N HIS A 171 4.76 -10.53 2.66
CA HIS A 171 4.36 -9.63 1.58
C HIS A 171 4.66 -8.17 1.91
N LEU A 172 4.28 -7.71 3.10
CA LEU A 172 4.46 -6.33 3.55
C LEU A 172 5.94 -5.98 3.68
N VAL A 173 6.79 -6.93 4.08
CA VAL A 173 8.24 -6.74 4.10
C VAL A 173 8.77 -6.42 2.70
N GLY A 174 8.39 -7.22 1.70
CA GLY A 174 8.79 -6.96 0.32
C GLY A 174 8.21 -5.67 -0.24
N ALA A 175 6.93 -5.38 0.04
CA ALA A 175 6.28 -4.17 -0.41
C ALA A 175 6.95 -2.91 0.18
N TYR A 176 7.27 -2.90 1.47
CA TYR A 176 7.97 -1.78 2.12
C TYR A 176 9.29 -1.46 1.40
N GLN A 177 10.09 -2.48 1.11
CA GLN A 177 11.34 -2.33 0.37
C GLN A 177 11.12 -1.76 -1.03
N VAL A 178 10.12 -2.25 -1.76
CA VAL A 178 9.82 -1.76 -3.13
C VAL A 178 9.48 -0.27 -3.14
N PHE A 179 8.73 0.22 -2.14
CA PHE A 179 8.35 1.64 -2.04
C PHE A 179 9.44 2.54 -1.46
N CYS A 180 10.27 2.05 -0.53
CA CYS A 180 11.26 2.88 0.16
C CYS A 180 12.56 3.06 -0.64
N GLN A 181 12.96 2.06 -1.44
CA GLN A 181 14.21 2.12 -2.20
C GLN A 181 14.30 3.34 -3.14
N PRO A 182 13.26 3.72 -3.92
CA PRO A 182 13.28 4.95 -4.72
C PRO A 182 13.52 6.22 -3.89
N ILE A 183 12.90 6.31 -2.69
CA ILE A 183 13.06 7.44 -1.77
C ILE A 183 14.51 7.50 -1.27
N PHE A 184 15.07 6.36 -0.87
CA PHE A 184 16.45 6.27 -0.42
C PHE A 184 17.43 6.71 -1.50
N THR A 185 17.29 6.17 -2.70
CA THR A 185 18.12 6.53 -3.86
C THR A 185 18.02 8.02 -4.19
N PHE A 186 16.81 8.59 -4.15
CA PHE A 186 16.60 10.02 -4.41
C PHE A 186 17.33 10.89 -3.38
N VAL A 187 17.16 10.64 -2.08
CA VAL A 187 17.77 11.43 -1.00
C VAL A 187 19.29 11.27 -1.00
N GLU A 188 19.80 10.06 -1.21
CA GLU A 188 21.25 9.78 -1.25
C GLU A 188 21.93 10.44 -2.46
N LYS A 189 21.29 10.38 -3.63
CA LYS A 189 21.79 11.06 -4.83
C LYS A 189 21.77 12.57 -4.67
N TRP A 190 20.70 13.12 -4.10
CA TRP A 190 20.61 14.55 -3.83
C TRP A 190 21.68 15.01 -2.82
N ALA A 191 21.86 14.27 -1.72
CA ALA A 191 22.84 14.61 -0.69
C ALA A 191 24.27 14.53 -1.22
N SER A 192 24.60 13.50 -2.00
CA SER A 192 25.94 13.36 -2.61
C SER A 192 26.24 14.46 -3.63
N GLN A 193 25.25 14.93 -4.39
CA GLN A 193 25.40 16.05 -5.32
C GLN A 193 25.53 17.39 -4.60
N ARG A 194 24.81 17.57 -3.48
CA ARG A 194 24.79 18.83 -2.72
C ARG A 194 26.04 19.04 -1.88
N TRP A 195 26.64 17.96 -1.36
CA TRP A 195 27.83 17.98 -0.50
C TRP A 195 28.89 16.96 -0.97
N PRO A 196 29.48 17.15 -2.16
CA PRO A 196 30.43 16.20 -2.74
C PRO A 196 31.71 16.05 -1.92
N GLU A 197 32.14 17.12 -1.23
CA GLU A 197 33.37 17.14 -0.43
C GLU A 197 33.22 16.46 0.95
N SER A 198 31.99 16.18 1.38
CA SER A 198 31.74 15.58 2.69
C SER A 198 32.09 14.10 2.70
N LYS A 199 33.20 13.76 3.37
CA LYS A 199 33.65 12.37 3.55
C LYS A 199 32.63 11.49 4.28
N THR A 200 31.67 12.04 5.04
CA THR A 200 30.63 11.22 5.69
C THR A 200 29.52 10.81 4.72
N ILE A 201 29.29 11.60 3.67
CA ILE A 201 28.26 11.38 2.66
C ILE A 201 28.78 10.57 1.48
N THR A 202 30.01 10.85 1.02
CA THR A 202 30.53 10.25 -0.23
C THR A 202 31.44 9.03 0.00
N LYS A 203 31.95 8.81 1.22
CA LYS A 203 32.88 7.70 1.48
C LYS A 203 32.14 6.36 1.59
N GLU A 204 32.48 5.45 0.69
CA GLU A 204 32.13 4.02 0.80
C GLU A 204 33.25 3.26 1.52
N LEU A 205 32.96 2.73 2.70
CA LEU A 205 33.82 1.81 3.43
C LEU A 205 33.55 0.38 2.94
N LYS A 206 34.56 -0.32 2.43
CA LYS A 206 34.43 -1.74 2.07
C LYS A 206 34.71 -2.60 3.29
N ILE A 207 33.68 -3.25 3.82
CA ILE A 207 33.80 -4.19 4.93
C ILE A 207 33.94 -5.61 4.33
N PRO A 208 35.06 -6.32 4.57
CA PRO A 208 35.19 -7.70 4.14
C PRO A 208 34.20 -8.57 4.91
N MET A 209 33.35 -9.30 4.18
CA MET A 209 32.41 -10.23 4.79
C MET A 209 33.16 -11.50 5.22
N PRO A 210 32.93 -12.02 6.45
CA PRO A 210 33.63 -13.21 6.95
C PRO A 210 33.26 -14.52 6.23
N ILE A 211 32.25 -14.51 5.37
CA ILE A 211 31.75 -15.68 4.64
C ILE A 211 32.44 -15.75 3.25
N ARG A 212 33.18 -16.83 3.02
CA ARG A 212 33.93 -17.08 1.78
C ARG A 212 32.97 -17.13 0.57
N GLY A 213 33.09 -16.17 -0.35
CA GLY A 213 32.33 -16.09 -1.61
C GLY A 213 31.41 -14.87 -1.75
N PHE A 214 31.15 -14.12 -0.68
CA PHE A 214 30.36 -12.88 -0.76
C PHE A 214 31.22 -11.66 -1.09
N ARG A 215 30.68 -10.76 -1.92
CA ARG A 215 31.34 -9.49 -2.26
C ARG A 215 31.48 -8.63 -0.98
N PRO A 216 32.57 -7.84 -0.84
CA PRO A 216 32.73 -6.95 0.31
C PRO A 216 31.57 -5.95 0.38
N TYR A 217 31.00 -5.80 1.58
CA TYR A 217 29.85 -4.93 1.82
C TYR A 217 30.32 -3.47 1.79
N LYS A 218 29.77 -2.67 0.87
CA LYS A 218 30.05 -1.25 0.78
C LYS A 218 29.16 -0.50 1.76
N LEU A 219 29.69 -0.15 2.93
CA LEU A 219 29.00 0.62 3.95
C LEU A 219 29.21 2.12 3.70
N ASN A 220 28.12 2.87 3.61
CA ASN A 220 28.12 4.32 3.62
C ASN A 220 27.45 4.79 4.92
N LEU A 221 28.14 5.63 5.70
CA LEU A 221 27.67 6.06 7.02
C LEU A 221 26.39 6.89 6.92
N PHE A 222 26.34 7.84 5.98
CA PHE A 222 25.14 8.64 5.73
C PHE A 222 23.95 7.74 5.37
N ARG A 223 24.14 6.83 4.41
CA ARG A 223 23.09 5.86 4.01
C ARG A 223 22.57 5.08 5.21
N SER A 224 23.46 4.54 6.03
CA SER A 224 23.06 3.71 7.16
C SER A 224 22.25 4.49 8.20
N VAL A 225 22.71 5.69 8.57
CA VAL A 225 22.03 6.55 9.55
C VAL A 225 20.69 7.04 9.01
N TRP A 226 20.65 7.61 7.80
CA TRP A 226 19.43 8.15 7.22
C TRP A 226 18.36 7.08 7.01
N ARG A 227 18.70 5.93 6.39
CA ARG A 227 17.72 4.85 6.17
C ARG A 227 17.19 4.33 7.49
N THR A 228 18.04 4.17 8.51
CA THR A 228 17.60 3.75 9.85
C THR A 228 16.66 4.78 10.50
N ALA A 229 17.02 6.07 10.42
CA ALA A 229 16.19 7.15 10.95
C ALA A 229 14.82 7.21 10.24
N PHE A 230 14.80 7.02 8.93
CA PHE A 230 13.57 6.97 8.14
C PHE A 230 12.68 5.80 8.57
N VAL A 231 13.23 4.58 8.67
CA VAL A 231 12.45 3.40 9.09
C VAL A 231 11.91 3.62 10.50
N MET A 232 12.75 4.04 11.45
CA MET A 232 12.33 4.36 12.83
C MET A 232 11.19 5.38 12.88
N LEU A 233 11.28 6.45 12.09
CA LEU A 233 10.23 7.45 11.99
C LEU A 233 8.92 6.83 11.49
N THR A 234 8.96 6.07 10.40
CA THR A 234 7.76 5.43 9.86
C THR A 234 7.15 4.42 10.85
N THR A 235 7.97 3.64 11.56
CA THR A 235 7.51 2.71 12.61
C THR A 235 6.83 3.45 13.76
N VAL A 236 7.41 4.55 14.25
CA VAL A 236 6.79 5.38 15.29
C VAL A 236 5.45 5.95 14.83
N ILE A 237 5.38 6.47 13.61
CA ILE A 237 4.12 6.97 13.03
C ILE A 237 3.07 5.85 12.96
N SER A 238 3.43 4.65 12.50
CA SER A 238 2.52 3.50 12.47
C SER A 238 2.03 3.09 13.86
N MET A 239 2.88 3.20 14.88
CA MET A 239 2.50 2.92 16.27
C MET A 239 1.55 3.97 16.85
N LEU A 240 1.66 5.23 16.40
CA LEU A 240 0.81 6.34 16.85
C LEU A 240 -0.56 6.34 16.17
N LEU A 241 -0.63 5.91 14.91
CA LEU A 241 -1.83 5.94 14.07
C LEU A 241 -2.14 4.55 13.49
N PRO A 242 -2.53 3.55 14.30
CA PRO A 242 -2.81 2.18 13.82
C PRO A 242 -4.20 2.05 13.15
N PHE A 243 -4.72 3.10 12.52
CA PHE A 243 -6.05 3.15 11.90
C PHE A 243 -5.94 2.83 10.41
N PHE A 244 -5.85 1.54 10.08
CA PHE A 244 -5.48 1.08 8.74
C PHE A 244 -6.28 1.76 7.61
N GLY A 245 -7.61 1.64 7.59
CA GLY A 245 -8.37 2.20 6.48
C GLY A 245 -8.51 3.72 6.53
N ASP A 246 -8.40 4.38 7.70
CA ASP A 246 -8.39 5.85 7.69
C ASP A 246 -7.08 6.38 7.10
N VAL A 247 -5.94 5.79 7.48
CA VAL A 247 -4.63 6.15 6.93
C VAL A 247 -4.58 5.84 5.44
N VAL A 248 -5.05 4.66 5.02
CA VAL A 248 -5.12 4.27 3.61
C VAL A 248 -6.02 5.22 2.82
N GLY A 249 -7.20 5.58 3.35
CA GLY A 249 -8.08 6.54 2.68
C GLY A 249 -7.49 7.95 2.56
N ILE A 250 -6.72 8.42 3.56
CA ILE A 250 -5.94 9.67 3.47
C ILE A 250 -4.89 9.55 2.36
N LEU A 251 -4.08 8.49 2.37
CA LEU A 251 -3.04 8.28 1.35
C LEU A 251 -3.65 8.17 -0.06
N GLY A 252 -4.80 7.50 -0.19
CA GLY A 252 -5.57 7.43 -1.42
C GLY A 252 -6.04 8.81 -1.89
N ALA A 253 -6.62 9.61 -1.00
CA ALA A 253 -7.06 10.97 -1.31
C ALA A 253 -5.91 11.88 -1.80
N PHE A 254 -4.75 11.84 -1.14
CA PHE A 254 -3.61 12.68 -1.51
C PHE A 254 -2.84 12.16 -2.71
N GLY A 255 -2.72 10.84 -2.89
CA GLY A 255 -1.96 10.25 -3.99
C GLY A 255 -2.75 10.17 -5.29
N PHE A 256 -4.04 9.82 -5.23
CA PHE A 256 -4.82 9.46 -6.41
C PHE A 256 -4.99 10.59 -7.41
N TRP A 257 -5.59 11.71 -7.01
CA TRP A 257 -5.85 12.79 -7.97
C TRP A 257 -4.57 13.39 -8.56
N PRO A 258 -3.58 13.88 -7.78
CA PRO A 258 -2.43 14.53 -8.37
C PRO A 258 -1.60 13.56 -9.20
N LEU A 259 -1.21 12.40 -8.65
CA LEU A 259 -0.21 11.51 -9.26
C LEU A 259 -0.81 10.54 -10.28
N THR A 260 -2.02 10.02 -10.03
CA THR A 260 -2.63 9.00 -10.90
C THR A 260 -3.52 9.61 -11.99
N VAL A 261 -4.10 10.79 -11.75
CA VAL A 261 -5.06 11.39 -12.69
C VAL A 261 -4.53 12.68 -13.31
N TYR A 262 -4.34 13.73 -12.51
CA TYR A 262 -4.01 15.07 -12.96
C TYR A 262 -2.71 15.10 -13.77
N PHE A 263 -1.59 14.67 -13.19
CA PHE A 263 -0.29 14.71 -13.87
C PHE A 263 -0.32 13.94 -15.20
N PRO A 264 -0.76 12.66 -15.26
CA PRO A 264 -0.84 11.93 -16.52
C PRO A 264 -1.78 12.56 -17.55
N VAL A 265 -2.92 13.12 -17.12
CA VAL A 265 -3.88 13.78 -18.02
C VAL A 265 -3.29 15.05 -18.61
N GLU A 266 -2.66 15.91 -17.81
CA GLU A 266 -2.00 17.12 -18.31
C GLU A 266 -0.84 16.77 -19.25
N MET A 267 -0.01 15.80 -18.87
CA MET A 267 1.07 15.30 -19.71
C MET A 267 0.54 14.79 -21.07
N TYR A 268 -0.58 14.07 -21.07
CA TYR A 268 -1.20 13.57 -22.30
C TYR A 268 -1.74 14.70 -23.19
N ILE A 269 -2.40 15.71 -22.60
CA ILE A 269 -2.92 16.87 -23.33
C ILE A 269 -1.78 17.64 -24.00
N GLU A 270 -0.69 17.90 -23.27
CA GLU A 270 0.49 18.63 -23.77
C GLU A 270 1.24 17.82 -24.84
N GLN A 271 1.54 16.54 -24.57
CA GLN A 271 2.23 15.64 -25.52
C GLN A 271 1.46 15.46 -26.83
N LYS A 272 0.13 15.32 -26.77
CA LYS A 272 -0.72 15.14 -27.95
C LYS A 272 -1.23 16.45 -28.54
N LYS A 273 -0.83 17.60 -27.99
CA LYS A 273 -1.25 18.94 -28.42
C LYS A 273 -2.76 19.02 -28.63
N ILE A 274 -3.53 18.49 -27.67
CA ILE A 274 -4.99 18.44 -27.78
C ILE A 274 -5.53 19.87 -27.74
N SER A 275 -6.29 20.26 -28.76
CA SER A 275 -6.89 21.59 -28.83
C SER A 275 -7.77 21.87 -27.62
N LYS A 276 -7.57 23.03 -26.99
CA LYS A 276 -8.40 23.52 -25.89
C LYS A 276 -9.85 23.60 -26.34
N TRP A 277 -10.78 23.27 -25.45
CA TRP A 277 -12.23 23.23 -25.73
C TRP A 277 -12.69 22.20 -26.77
N SER A 278 -11.79 21.37 -27.30
CA SER A 278 -12.24 20.18 -28.03
C SER A 278 -13.01 19.23 -27.10
N SER A 279 -13.95 18.46 -27.65
CA SER A 279 -14.70 17.46 -26.87
C SER A 279 -13.79 16.52 -26.05
N ARG A 280 -12.65 16.11 -26.63
CA ARG A 280 -11.65 15.29 -25.92
C ARG A 280 -11.00 16.03 -24.75
N TRP A 281 -10.65 17.30 -24.92
CA TRP A 281 -10.09 18.13 -23.84
C TRP A 281 -11.09 18.31 -22.71
N ILE A 282 -12.35 18.63 -23.05
CA ILE A 282 -13.42 18.81 -22.06
C ILE A 282 -13.63 17.49 -21.28
N CYS A 283 -13.72 16.36 -21.97
CA CYS A 283 -13.86 15.05 -21.32
C CYS A 283 -12.72 14.74 -20.34
N LEU A 284 -11.46 14.97 -20.74
CA LEU A 284 -10.30 14.74 -19.88
C LEU A 284 -10.27 15.68 -18.66
N LYS A 285 -10.64 16.95 -18.83
CA LYS A 285 -10.73 17.91 -17.73
C LYS A 285 -11.89 17.59 -16.78
N MET A 286 -13.05 17.21 -17.30
CA MET A 286 -14.18 16.76 -16.49
C MET A 286 -13.82 15.51 -15.67
N LEU A 287 -13.14 14.54 -16.28
CA LEU A 287 -12.62 13.36 -15.57
C LEU A 287 -11.69 13.76 -14.42
N SER A 288 -10.70 14.63 -14.70
CA SER A 288 -9.76 15.11 -13.68
C SER A 288 -10.47 15.84 -12.53
N MET A 289 -11.43 16.73 -12.84
CA MET A 289 -12.23 17.44 -11.83
C MET A 289 -13.13 16.50 -11.02
N GLY A 290 -13.71 15.48 -11.65
CA GLY A 290 -14.47 14.45 -10.96
C GLY A 290 -13.60 13.67 -9.97
N CYS A 291 -12.41 13.25 -10.40
CA CYS A 291 -11.44 12.57 -9.52
C CYS A 291 -10.91 13.48 -8.40
N LEU A 292 -10.80 14.79 -8.63
CA LEU A 292 -10.48 15.76 -7.58
C LEU A 292 -11.58 15.78 -6.51
N MET A 293 -12.84 15.86 -6.93
CA MET A 293 -13.97 15.83 -6.00
C MET A 293 -13.98 14.54 -5.17
N ILE A 294 -13.79 13.39 -5.81
CA ILE A 294 -13.66 12.09 -5.11
C ILE A 294 -12.55 12.13 -4.07
N SER A 295 -11.39 12.71 -4.42
CA SER A 295 -10.25 12.81 -3.51
C SER A 295 -10.52 13.74 -2.32
N ILE A 296 -11.22 14.86 -2.53
CA ILE A 296 -11.64 15.76 -1.44
C ILE A 296 -12.61 15.04 -0.51
N LEU A 297 -13.63 14.36 -1.05
CA LEU A 297 -14.58 13.59 -0.25
C LEU A 297 -13.85 12.50 0.54
N ALA A 298 -13.02 11.70 -0.11
CA ALA A 298 -12.19 10.69 0.53
C ALA A 298 -11.35 11.25 1.69
N GLY A 299 -10.62 12.35 1.45
CA GLY A 299 -9.80 13.00 2.46
C GLY A 299 -10.62 13.47 3.66
N THR A 300 -11.77 14.12 3.42
CA THR A 300 -12.66 14.56 4.51
C THR A 300 -13.22 13.40 5.32
N GLY A 301 -13.66 12.32 4.67
CA GLY A 301 -14.17 11.12 5.34
C GLY A 301 -13.12 10.43 6.20
N SER A 302 -11.91 10.25 5.67
CA SER A 302 -10.83 9.60 6.39
C SER A 302 -10.26 10.46 7.53
N ILE A 303 -10.13 11.78 7.36
CA ILE A 303 -9.74 12.69 8.46
C ILE A 303 -10.78 12.65 9.58
N ALA A 304 -12.07 12.67 9.25
CA ALA A 304 -13.14 12.52 10.23
C ALA A 304 -13.04 11.19 10.97
N GLY A 305 -12.73 10.09 10.26
CA GLY A 305 -12.46 8.78 10.85
C GLY A 305 -11.30 8.79 11.85
N VAL A 306 -10.12 9.30 11.45
CA VAL A 306 -8.97 9.45 12.35
C VAL A 306 -9.33 10.25 13.60
N ILE A 307 -10.03 11.38 13.46
CA ILE A 307 -10.42 12.21 14.60
C ILE A 307 -11.36 11.45 15.56
N LEU A 308 -12.30 10.67 15.02
CA LEU A 308 -13.20 9.86 15.84
C LEU A 308 -12.45 8.75 16.58
N ASP A 309 -11.53 8.07 15.90
CA ASP A 309 -10.76 6.98 16.49
C ASP A 309 -9.76 7.48 17.54
N LEU A 310 -9.11 8.64 17.32
CA LEU A 310 -8.21 9.29 18.27
C LEU A 310 -8.89 9.72 19.57
N LYS A 311 -10.22 9.91 19.60
CA LYS A 311 -10.95 10.22 20.84
C LYS A 311 -10.96 9.04 21.81
N VAL A 312 -10.88 7.83 21.29
CA VAL A 312 -10.96 6.58 22.07
C VAL A 312 -9.56 5.96 22.24
N TYR A 313 -8.73 6.08 21.21
CA TYR A 313 -7.39 5.51 21.19
C TYR A 313 -6.42 6.24 22.13
N LYS A 314 -5.70 5.47 22.97
CA LYS A 314 -4.63 5.99 23.81
C LYS A 314 -3.30 5.33 23.38
N PRO A 315 -2.39 6.07 22.74
CA PRO A 315 -1.12 5.52 22.27
C PRO A 315 -0.35 4.83 23.39
N PHE A 316 0.29 3.70 23.06
CA PHE A 316 1.18 2.94 23.93
C PHE A 316 0.57 2.41 25.25
N LYS A 317 -0.77 2.44 25.42
CA LYS A 317 -1.43 1.83 26.57
C LYS A 317 -1.94 0.43 26.26
N THR A 318 -1.59 -0.53 27.11
CA THR A 318 -2.27 -1.82 27.22
C THR A 318 -3.55 -1.62 28.03
N THR A 319 -4.71 -1.68 27.37
CA THR A 319 -5.97 -1.89 28.10
C THR A 319 -5.99 -3.36 28.53
N TYR A 320 -6.01 -3.60 29.84
CA TYR A 320 -6.27 -4.90 30.45
C TYR A 320 -7.77 -5.07 30.62
#